data_AF-A0A7Y3WVS6-F1
#
_entry.id   AF-A0A7Y3WVS6-F1
#
_cell.length_a   1.000
_cell.length_b   1.000
_cell.length_c   1.000
_cell.angle_alpha   90.00
_cell.angle_beta   90.00
_cell.angle_gamma   90.00
#
_symmetry.space_group_name_H-M   'P 1'
#
loop_
_entity.id
_entity.type
_entity.pdbx_description
1 polymer ?
#
loop_
_entity_poly.entity_id
_entity_poly.type
_entity_poly.pdbx_seq_one_letter_code
_entity_poly.pdbx_strand_id
1 'polypeptide(L)'
;MQLDLFNDFKPAPIEPPLSGELVIFPLRQSRMMVLRLAGLLRSIQDLSERDRVFHTRLRELFRMRIADGLTREAAVSDIRGFEAAVRAEYVRPTSLPPLYPDHDSLVPFPSFEDQNHDRQTA
;
A
#
# COMPACT_ATOMS: atom_id res chain seq x y z
N MET A 1 -6.89 24.36 53.47
CA MET A 1 -8.14 24.36 52.69
C MET A 1 -7.78 25.01 51.36
N GLN A 2 -7.43 24.19 50.37
CA GLN A 2 -8.31 23.58 49.36
C GLN A 2 -8.29 24.44 48.08
N LEU A 3 -7.71 23.82 47.05
CA LEU A 3 -7.65 24.25 45.67
C LEU A 3 -9.05 24.25 45.07
N ASP A 4 -9.43 25.30 44.34
CA ASP A 4 -10.52 25.24 43.35
C ASP A 4 -10.16 26.15 42.17
N LEU A 5 -9.32 25.64 41.27
CA LEU A 5 -8.95 26.31 40.01
C LEU A 5 -8.96 25.32 38.83
N PHE A 6 -9.87 24.36 38.89
CA PHE A 6 -10.07 23.34 37.85
C PHE A 6 -11.55 23.03 37.70
N ASN A 7 -12.33 23.94 37.11
CA ASN A 7 -13.64 23.56 36.58
C ASN A 7 -14.02 24.61 35.55
N ASP A 8 -13.66 24.36 34.28
CA ASP A 8 -14.42 24.81 33.10
C ASP A 8 -13.77 24.42 31.76
N PHE A 9 -12.86 23.43 31.75
CA PHE A 9 -12.49 22.78 30.48
C PHE A 9 -13.49 21.68 30.16
N LYS A 10 -14.64 22.08 29.62
CA LYS A 10 -15.55 21.15 28.94
C LYS A 10 -14.94 20.92 27.55
N PRO A 11 -14.33 19.76 27.26
CA PRO A 11 -13.83 19.51 25.90
C PRO A 11 -15.03 19.61 24.95
N ALA A 12 -14.88 20.41 23.90
CA ALA A 12 -15.88 20.49 22.85
C ALA A 12 -16.19 19.06 22.36
N PRO A 13 -17.47 18.73 22.09
CA PRO A 13 -17.81 17.42 21.55
C PRO A 13 -17.01 17.22 20.27
N ILE A 14 -16.10 16.24 20.29
CA ILE A 14 -15.37 15.79 19.11
C ILE A 14 -16.43 15.16 18.22
N GLU A 15 -16.89 15.90 17.22
CA GLU A 15 -17.74 15.32 16.17
C GLU A 15 -17.00 14.11 15.62
N PRO A 16 -17.61 12.91 15.60
CA PRO A 16 -16.97 11.75 15.01
C PRO A 16 -16.66 12.11 13.56
N PRO A 17 -15.42 11.90 13.06
CA PRO A 17 -15.09 12.17 11.68
C PRO A 17 -16.11 11.45 10.79
N LEU A 18 -16.70 12.17 9.84
CA LEU A 18 -17.66 11.66 8.86
C LEU A 18 -17.15 10.30 8.34
N SER A 19 -17.77 9.20 8.78
CA SER A 19 -17.34 7.88 8.38
C SER A 19 -17.60 7.74 6.87
N GLY A 20 -16.53 7.65 6.08
CA GLY A 20 -16.67 7.40 4.64
C GLY A 20 -15.65 8.09 3.73
N GLU A 21 -14.60 8.74 4.23
CA GLU A 21 -13.56 9.30 3.36
C GLU A 21 -12.78 8.17 2.66
N LEU A 22 -12.91 8.10 1.34
CA LEU A 22 -12.26 7.10 0.50
C LEU A 22 -10.79 7.49 0.35
N VAL A 23 -9.91 6.83 1.11
CA VAL A 23 -8.47 7.08 1.04
C VAL A 23 -7.89 6.40 -0.21
N ILE A 24 -7.50 7.19 -1.20
CA ILE A 24 -6.96 6.69 -2.46
C ILE A 24 -5.45 6.85 -2.45
N PHE A 25 -4.74 5.72 -2.34
CA PHE A 25 -3.28 5.70 -2.30
C PHE A 25 -2.68 5.96 -3.70
N PRO A 26 -1.63 6.79 -3.83
CA PRO A 26 -0.96 7.05 -5.11
C PRO A 26 -0.45 5.77 -5.80
N LEU A 27 -0.65 5.64 -7.12
CA LEU A 27 -0.24 4.46 -7.89
C LEU A 27 1.27 4.21 -7.80
N ARG A 28 2.07 5.27 -7.77
CA ARG A 28 3.54 5.17 -7.66
C ARG A 28 4.01 4.41 -6.42
N GLN A 29 3.20 4.35 -5.35
CA GLN A 29 3.51 3.63 -4.12
C GLN A 29 3.14 2.14 -4.23
N SER A 30 2.36 1.75 -5.24
CA SER A 30 2.01 0.35 -5.51
C SER A 30 3.17 -0.38 -6.17
N ARG A 31 4.16 -0.79 -5.35
CA ARG A 31 5.37 -1.49 -5.80
C ARG A 31 5.04 -2.70 -6.68
N MET A 32 4.07 -3.52 -6.28
CA MET A 32 3.70 -4.71 -7.04
C MET A 32 3.18 -4.39 -8.45
N MET A 33 2.42 -3.31 -8.62
CA MET A 33 1.94 -2.90 -9.93
C MET A 33 3.07 -2.39 -10.82
N VAL A 34 3.99 -1.62 -10.24
CA VAL A 34 5.19 -1.13 -10.92
C VAL A 34 6.05 -2.31 -11.41
N LEU A 35 6.38 -3.26 -10.52
CA LEU A 35 7.19 -4.43 -10.83
C LEU A 35 6.53 -5.31 -11.91
N ARG A 36 5.22 -5.56 -11.79
CA ARG A 36 4.48 -6.39 -12.77
C ARG A 36 4.46 -5.77 -14.15
N LEU A 37 4.16 -4.47 -14.25
CA LEU A 37 4.12 -3.80 -15.55
C LEU A 37 5.52 -3.70 -16.16
N ALA A 38 6.53 -3.33 -15.38
CA ALA A 38 7.92 -3.31 -15.87
C ALA A 38 8.39 -4.70 -16.34
N GLY A 39 8.07 -5.76 -15.59
CA GLY A 39 8.36 -7.15 -15.96
C GLY A 39 7.64 -7.57 -17.25
N LEU A 40 6.36 -7.24 -17.39
CA LEU A 40 5.60 -7.49 -18.61
C LEU A 40 6.23 -6.78 -19.81
N LEU A 41 6.58 -5.50 -19.68
CA LEU A 41 7.21 -4.74 -20.77
C LEU A 41 8.55 -5.37 -21.19
N ARG A 42 9.33 -5.90 -20.24
CA ARG A 42 10.59 -6.62 -20.54
C ARG A 42 10.36 -7.94 -21.28
N SER A 43 9.24 -8.61 -21.03
CA SER A 43 8.90 -9.87 -21.72
C SER A 43 8.46 -9.69 -23.18
N ILE A 44 7.98 -8.49 -23.55
CA ILE A 44 7.56 -8.18 -24.92
C ILE A 44 8.79 -7.85 -25.75
N GLN A 45 9.04 -8.60 -26.84
CA GLN A 45 10.19 -8.40 -27.72
C GLN A 45 9.99 -7.24 -28.71
N ASP A 46 8.78 -7.10 -29.25
CA ASP A 46 8.45 -6.02 -30.19
C ASP A 46 8.28 -4.68 -29.47
N LEU A 47 9.00 -3.67 -29.93
CA LEU A 47 8.93 -2.31 -29.42
C LEU A 47 7.55 -1.69 -29.65
N SER A 48 6.93 -1.95 -30.81
CA SER A 48 5.64 -1.35 -31.16
C SER A 48 4.52 -1.90 -30.29
N GLU A 49 4.52 -3.22 -30.07
CA GLU A 49 3.62 -3.89 -29.15
C GLU A 49 3.84 -3.45 -27.70
N ARG A 50 5.10 -3.30 -27.27
CA ARG A 50 5.45 -2.84 -25.92
C ARG A 50 4.87 -1.46 -25.63
N ASP A 51 5.07 -0.50 -26.54
CA ASP A 51 4.54 0.85 -26.39
C ASP A 51 3.01 0.85 -26.38
N ARG A 52 2.39 0.06 -27.26
CA ARG A 52 0.93 -0.10 -27.28
C ARG A 52 0.39 -0.62 -25.96
N VAL A 53 0.99 -1.69 -25.42
CA VAL A 53 0.59 -2.27 -24.13
C VAL A 53 0.77 -1.26 -23.01
N PHE A 54 1.90 -0.55 -22.98
CA PHE A 54 2.17 0.44 -21.94
C PHE A 54 1.12 1.54 -21.91
N HIS A 55 0.86 2.18 -23.06
CA HIS A 55 -0.12 3.26 -23.14
C HIS A 55 -1.55 2.79 -22.90
N THR A 56 -1.88 1.56 -23.29
CA THR A 56 -3.19 0.96 -23.00
C THR A 56 -3.40 0.82 -21.49
N ARG A 57 -2.39 0.31 -20.76
CA ARG A 57 -2.46 0.18 -19.30
C ARG A 57 -2.54 1.52 -18.60
N LEU A 58 -1.77 2.52 -19.02
CA LEU A 58 -1.86 3.87 -18.44
C LEU A 58 -3.25 4.48 -18.64
N ARG A 59 -3.88 4.26 -19.80
CA ARG A 59 -5.24 4.74 -20.07
C ARG A 59 -6.30 4.05 -19.20
N GLU A 60 -6.16 2.75 -18.98
CA GLU A 60 -7.04 1.99 -18.08
C GLU A 60 -6.91 2.47 -16.64
N LEU A 61 -5.67 2.63 -16.15
CA LEU A 61 -5.38 3.16 -14.82
C LEU A 61 -5.95 4.56 -14.63
N PHE A 62 -5.80 5.43 -15.64
CA PHE A 62 -6.37 6.77 -15.59
C PHE A 62 -7.89 6.74 -15.43
N ARG A 63 -8.59 5.88 -16.19
CA ARG A 63 -10.05 5.72 -16.07
C ARG A 63 -10.46 5.21 -14.70
N MET A 64 -9.72 4.26 -14.14
CA MET A 64 -9.96 3.77 -12.77
C MET A 64 -9.79 4.89 -11.74
N ARG A 65 -8.76 5.74 -11.88
CA ARG A 65 -8.58 6.88 -10.96
C ARG A 65 -9.74 7.87 -10.99
N ILE A 66 -10.27 8.17 -12.17
CA ILE A 66 -11.48 9.00 -12.29
C ILE A 66 -12.68 8.31 -11.64
N ALA A 67 -12.83 6.99 -11.82
CA ALA A 67 -13.90 6.21 -11.19
C ALA A 67 -13.78 6.12 -9.66
N ASP A 68 -12.54 6.11 -9.13
CA ASP A 68 -12.25 6.18 -7.69
C ASP A 68 -12.62 7.56 -7.10
N GLY A 69 -12.88 8.57 -7.94
CA GLY A 69 -13.28 9.91 -7.52
C GLY A 69 -12.16 10.97 -7.58
N LEU A 70 -11.01 10.67 -8.18
CA LEU A 70 -9.96 11.68 -8.37
C LEU A 70 -10.40 12.73 -9.38
N THR A 71 -10.00 13.98 -9.12
CA THR A 71 -10.05 15.02 -10.14
C THR A 71 -9.16 14.65 -11.32
N ARG A 72 -9.47 15.19 -12.51
CA ARG A 72 -8.68 14.95 -13.71
C ARG A 72 -7.20 15.30 -13.53
N GLU A 73 -6.92 16.41 -12.86
CA GLU A 73 -5.56 16.88 -12.60
C GLU A 73 -4.80 15.94 -11.66
N ALA A 74 -5.45 15.50 -10.57
CA ALA A 74 -4.88 14.54 -9.63
C ALA A 74 -4.60 13.19 -10.32
N ALA A 75 -5.53 12.70 -11.14
CA ALA A 75 -5.36 11.46 -11.89
C ALA A 75 -4.21 11.56 -12.91
N VAL A 76 -4.07 12.68 -13.64
CA VAL A 76 -2.94 12.89 -14.56
C VAL A 76 -1.61 12.89 -13.79
N SER A 77 -1.55 13.59 -12.66
CA SER A 77 -0.36 13.64 -11.81
C SER A 77 0.03 12.25 -11.30
N ASP A 78 -0.94 11.48 -10.80
CA ASP A 78 -0.72 10.13 -10.27
C ASP A 78 -0.22 9.17 -11.37
N ILE A 79 -0.81 9.24 -12.57
CA ILE A 79 -0.41 8.43 -13.72
C ILE A 79 1.00 8.78 -14.20
N ARG A 80 1.37 10.07 -14.24
CA ARG A 80 2.74 10.49 -14.57
C ARG A 80 3.75 9.98 -13.54
N GLY A 81 3.40 10.03 -12.26
CA GLY A 81 4.22 9.48 -11.19
C GLY A 81 4.41 7.97 -11.32
N PHE A 82 3.35 7.24 -11.67
CA PHE A 82 3.40 5.81 -11.93
C PHE A 82 4.22 5.47 -13.18
N GLU A 83 4.04 6.22 -14.27
CA GLU A 83 4.82 6.06 -15.50
C GLU A 83 6.32 6.18 -15.23
N ALA A 84 6.73 7.21 -14.50
CA ALA A 84 8.13 7.43 -14.12
C ALA A 84 8.68 6.26 -13.28
N ALA A 85 7.89 5.76 -12.32
CA ALA A 85 8.27 4.62 -11.50
C ALA A 85 8.45 3.33 -12.33
N VAL A 86 7.54 3.06 -13.27
CA VAL A 86 7.63 1.90 -14.17
C VAL A 86 8.85 2.01 -15.10
N ARG A 87 9.12 3.20 -15.65
CA ARG A 87 10.32 3.41 -16.48
C ARG A 87 11.61 3.22 -15.68
N ALA A 88 11.67 3.74 -14.45
CA ALA A 88 12.83 3.56 -13.57
C ALA A 88 13.08 2.08 -13.28
N GLU A 89 12.03 1.33 -12.92
CA GLU A 89 12.09 -0.10 -12.64
C GLU A 89 12.39 -0.94 -13.90
N TYR A 90 11.91 -0.52 -15.07
CA TYR A 90 12.21 -1.16 -16.34
C TYR A 90 13.72 -1.09 -16.63
N VAL A 91 14.32 0.10 -16.45
CA VAL A 91 15.75 0.35 -16.69
C VAL A 91 16.63 -0.31 -15.63
N ARG A 92 16.23 -0.25 -14.35
CA ARG A 92 16.94 -0.87 -13.24
C ARG A 92 15.99 -1.81 -12.50
N PRO A 93 15.90 -3.08 -12.94
CA PRO A 93 15.10 -4.07 -12.25
C PRO A 93 15.54 -4.18 -10.80
N THR A 94 14.62 -3.94 -9.88
CA THR A 94 14.81 -4.33 -8.49
C THR A 94 14.75 -5.86 -8.44
N SER A 95 15.76 -6.49 -7.84
CA SER A 95 15.64 -7.91 -7.52
C SER A 95 14.45 -8.09 -6.58
N LEU A 96 13.50 -8.92 -6.99
CA LEU A 96 12.43 -9.32 -6.10
C LEU A 96 13.10 -10.01 -4.90
N PRO A 97 12.71 -9.68 -3.64
CA PRO A 97 13.07 -10.55 -2.54
C PRO A 97 12.57 -11.95 -2.88
N PRO A 98 13.34 -13.01 -2.55
CA PRO A 98 12.89 -14.37 -2.79
C PRO A 98 11.49 -14.52 -2.18
N LEU A 99 10.55 -15.07 -2.97
CA LEU A 99 9.14 -15.20 -2.58
C LEU A 99 8.92 -16.12 -1.37
N TYR A 100 9.99 -16.68 -0.83
CA TYR A 100 10.05 -17.43 0.40
C TYR A 100 11.39 -17.09 1.08
N PRO A 101 11.43 -16.54 2.31
CA PRO A 101 12.49 -16.97 3.20
C PRO A 101 12.31 -18.48 3.35
N ASP A 102 13.41 -19.24 3.31
CA ASP A 102 13.38 -20.69 3.55
C ASP A 102 12.31 -21.03 4.61
N HIS A 103 11.42 -21.96 4.30
CA HIS A 103 10.38 -22.40 5.24
C HIS A 103 10.96 -22.94 6.56
N ASP A 104 12.29 -23.07 6.64
CA ASP A 104 13.06 -23.39 7.84
C ASP A 104 13.27 -22.20 8.79
N SER A 105 12.87 -20.97 8.44
CA SER A 105 12.95 -19.81 9.34
C SER A 105 11.68 -19.56 10.15
N LEU A 106 10.74 -20.51 10.21
CA LEU A 106 9.66 -20.46 11.17
C LEU A 106 10.27 -20.55 12.56
N VAL A 107 10.30 -19.42 13.28
CA VAL A 107 10.59 -19.40 14.71
C VAL A 107 9.61 -20.39 15.34
N PRO A 108 10.06 -21.49 15.98
CA PRO A 108 9.15 -22.43 16.59
C PRO A 108 8.29 -21.67 17.58
N PHE A 109 6.96 -21.87 17.50
CA PHE A 109 6.06 -21.38 18.52
C PHE A 109 6.59 -21.86 19.88
N PRO A 110 6.70 -20.99 20.90
CA PRO A 110 7.05 -21.45 22.23
C PRO A 110 6.01 -22.50 22.63
N SER A 111 6.44 -23.75 22.69
CA SER A 111 5.63 -24.85 23.21
C SER A 111 5.38 -24.53 24.68
N PHE A 112 4.13 -24.18 25.01
CA PHE A 112 3.68 -23.97 26.39
C PHE A 112 3.57 -25.29 27.17
N GLU A 113 4.40 -26.29 26.87
CA GLU A 113 4.31 -27.62 27.49
C GLU A 113 5.06 -27.75 28.82
N ASP A 114 5.76 -26.71 29.30
CA ASP A 114 6.43 -26.74 30.61
C ASP A 114 5.93 -25.69 31.61
N GLN A 115 4.82 -24.99 31.33
CA GLN A 115 4.18 -24.16 32.35
C GLN A 115 3.23 -25.02 33.19
N ASN A 116 3.77 -25.59 34.27
CA ASN A 116 3.03 -26.21 35.38
C ASN A 116 1.71 -25.45 35.67
N HIS A 117 0.59 -26.01 35.24
CA HIS A 117 -0.77 -25.53 35.52
C HIS A 117 -1.25 -25.86 36.96
N ASP A 118 -0.32 -26.18 37.87
CA ASP A 118 -0.64 -26.77 39.19
C ASP A 118 -0.96 -25.76 40.30
N ARG A 119 -1.28 -24.49 40.01
CA ARG A 119 -1.59 -23.51 41.07
C ARG A 119 -2.78 -22.60 40.81
N GLN A 120 -3.89 -23.17 40.34
CA GLN A 120 -5.19 -22.52 40.50
C GLN A 120 -6.22 -23.50 41.07
N THR A 121 -6.02 -23.90 42.32
CA THR A 121 -7.10 -24.32 43.24
C THR A 121 -6.61 -24.08 44.68
N ALA A 122 -6.93 -22.90 45.21
CA ALA A 122 -7.08 -22.63 46.65
C ALA A 122 -7.93 -21.37 46.80
#